data_AF-A0A382T484-F1
#
_entry.id   AF-A0A382T484-F1
#
_cell.length_a   1.000
_cell.length_b   1.000
_cell.length_c   1.000
_cell.angle_alpha   90.00
_cell.angle_beta   90.00
_cell.angle_gamma   90.00
#
_symmetry.space_group_name_H-M   'P 1'
#
loop_
_entity.id
_entity.type
_entity.pdbx_description
1 polymer ?
#
loop_
_entity_poly.entity_id
_entity_poly.type
_entity_poly.pdbx_seq_one_letter_code
_entity_poly.pdbx_strand_id
1 'polypeptide(L)'
;MKFVGMCLDSLARSDFDSYEVIVVDNGSVDGSREMIEKKYPEIRLIKNQSNMGFAIACNQGIKASKGDYISLLNNDIEVEAN
;
A
#
# COMPACT_ATOMS: atom_id res chain seq x y z
N MET A 1 -4.52 12.34 2.08
CA MET A 1 -3.53 12.56 0.98
C MET A 1 -2.04 12.61 1.38
N LYS A 2 -1.59 13.34 2.42
CA LYS A 2 -0.15 13.64 2.61
C LYS A 2 0.75 12.43 2.92
N PHE A 3 0.23 11.41 3.60
CA PHE A 3 1.06 10.36 4.20
C PHE A 3 1.32 9.16 3.30
N VAL A 4 0.29 8.64 2.61
CA VAL A 4 0.45 7.44 1.77
C VAL A 4 1.43 7.66 0.61
N GLY A 5 1.42 8.83 -0.01
CA GLY A 5 2.40 9.15 -1.07
C GLY A 5 3.83 9.17 -0.55
N MET A 6 4.05 9.72 0.65
CA MET A 6 5.37 9.73 1.30
C MET A 6 5.84 8.30 1.63
N CYS A 7 4.96 7.46 2.16
CA CYS A 7 5.26 6.05 2.42
C CYS A 7 5.68 5.32 1.14
N LEU A 8 4.90 5.46 0.07
CA LEU A 8 5.17 4.80 -1.20
C LEU A 8 6.44 5.33 -1.89
N ASP A 9 6.64 6.65 -1.88
CA ASP A 9 7.86 7.28 -2.37
C ASP A 9 9.08 6.80 -1.57
N SER A 10 8.94 6.54 -0.27
CA SER A 10 10.04 6.03 0.56
C SER A 10 10.42 4.59 0.24
N LEU A 11 9.45 3.72 -0.04
CA LEU A 11 9.71 2.33 -0.46
C LEU A 11 10.47 2.28 -1.79
N ALA A 12 10.13 3.16 -2.73
CA ALA A 12 10.79 3.26 -4.03
C ALA A 12 12.27 3.69 -3.95
N ARG A 13 12.74 4.15 -2.77
CA ARG A 13 14.16 4.51 -2.55
C ARG A 13 15.00 3.37 -1.98
N SER A 14 14.41 2.22 -1.66
CA SER A 14 15.18 1.06 -1.19
C SER A 14 15.95 0.42 -2.35
N ASP A 15 17.18 -0.02 -2.08
CA ASP A 15 17.99 -0.79 -3.03
C ASP A 15 17.58 -2.29 -3.10
N PHE A 16 16.55 -2.68 -2.36
CA PHE A 16 15.99 -4.02 -2.41
C PHE A 16 14.91 -4.10 -3.51
N ASP A 17 15.22 -4.67 -4.66
CA ASP A 17 14.28 -4.68 -5.81
C ASP A 17 13.29 -5.87 -5.82
N SER A 18 13.45 -6.85 -4.92
CA SER A 18 12.68 -8.11 -4.95
C SER A 18 11.43 -8.06 -4.07
N TYR A 19 10.56 -7.06 -4.28
CA TYR A 19 9.29 -6.91 -3.56
C TYR A 19 8.13 -6.55 -4.49
N GLU A 20 6.91 -6.77 -3.99
CA GLU A 20 5.68 -6.21 -4.57
C GLU A 20 5.00 -5.30 -3.53
N VAL A 21 4.29 -4.30 -4.00
CA VAL A 21 3.49 -3.42 -3.14
C VAL A 21 2.01 -3.64 -3.42
N ILE A 22 1.28 -3.99 -2.37
CA ILE A 22 -0.17 -4.13 -2.40
C ILE A 22 -0.75 -3.11 -1.43
N VAL A 23 -1.56 -2.19 -1.96
CA VAL A 23 -2.32 -1.24 -1.14
C VAL A 23 -3.77 -1.69 -1.08
N VAL A 24 -4.33 -1.75 0.14
CA VAL A 24 -5.76 -1.98 0.35
C VAL A 24 -6.40 -0.67 0.73
N ASP A 25 -7.06 -0.04 -0.24
CA ASP A 25 -7.92 1.11 0.02
C ASP A 25 -9.20 0.65 0.71
N ASN A 26 -9.27 0.91 2.01
CA ASN A 26 -10.34 0.42 2.88
C ASN A 26 -11.55 1.37 2.91
N GLY A 27 -12.01 1.82 1.73
CA GLY A 27 -13.14 2.72 1.58
C GLY A 27 -12.81 4.20 1.79
N SER A 28 -11.67 4.67 1.29
CA SER A 28 -11.31 6.09 1.35
C SER A 28 -12.23 6.95 0.48
N VAL A 29 -12.44 8.20 0.93
CA VAL A 29 -13.21 9.23 0.22
C VAL A 29 -12.43 10.53 0.06
N ASP A 30 -11.11 10.48 0.31
CA ASP A 30 -10.22 11.66 0.35
C ASP A 30 -9.38 11.85 -0.93
N GLY A 31 -9.70 11.12 -2.00
CA GLY A 31 -8.95 11.17 -3.26
C GLY A 31 -7.66 10.33 -3.28
N SER A 32 -7.35 9.60 -2.19
CA SER A 32 -6.15 8.76 -2.13
C SER A 32 -6.16 7.62 -3.14
N ARG A 33 -7.32 7.00 -3.39
CA ARG A 33 -7.52 5.95 -4.40
C ARG A 33 -7.08 6.42 -5.79
N GLU A 34 -7.65 7.54 -6.24
CA GLU A 34 -7.38 8.10 -7.56
C GLU A 34 -5.93 8.57 -7.70
N MET A 35 -5.37 9.12 -6.61
CA MET A 35 -3.96 9.50 -6.56
C MET A 35 -3.06 8.28 -6.73
N ILE A 36 -3.35 7.18 -6.04
CA ILE A 36 -2.55 5.94 -6.13
C ILE A 36 -2.63 5.35 -7.54
N GLU A 37 -3.83 5.20 -8.09
CA GLU A 37 -4.02 4.66 -9.45
C GLU A 37 -3.28 5.48 -10.51
N LYS A 38 -3.20 6.81 -10.33
CA LYS A 38 -2.54 7.71 -11.28
C LYS A 38 -1.02 7.78 -11.11
N LYS A 39 -0.53 7.87 -9.87
CA LYS A 39 0.90 8.13 -9.58
C LYS A 39 1.73 6.84 -9.47
N TYR A 40 1.12 5.73 -9.06
CA TYR A 40 1.80 4.46 -8.80
C TYR A 40 1.12 3.30 -9.55
N PRO A 41 1.07 3.33 -10.90
CA PRO A 41 0.38 2.31 -11.70
C PRO A 41 0.95 0.89 -11.54
N GLU A 42 2.18 0.75 -11.04
CA GLU A 42 2.83 -0.50 -10.71
C GLU A 42 2.30 -1.14 -9.42
N ILE A 43 1.66 -0.36 -8.55
CA ILE A 43 1.11 -0.85 -7.27
C ILE A 43 -0.21 -1.56 -7.49
N ARG A 44 -0.35 -2.72 -6.87
CA ARG A 44 -1.63 -3.44 -6.87
C ARG A 44 -2.58 -2.82 -5.85
N LEU A 45 -3.61 -2.13 -6.33
CA LEU A 45 -4.63 -1.51 -5.50
C LEU A 45 -5.88 -2.39 -5.36
N ILE A 46 -6.20 -2.80 -4.13
CA ILE A 46 -7.47 -3.45 -3.76
C ILE A 46 -8.41 -2.37 -3.22
N LYS A 47 -9.62 -2.26 -3.78
CA LYS A 47 -10.57 -1.18 -3.47
C LYS A 47 -11.81 -1.73 -2.77
N ASN A 48 -11.92 -1.51 -1.47
CA ASN A 48 -13.13 -1.82 -0.73
C ASN A 48 -14.20 -0.74 -0.95
N GLN A 49 -15.47 -1.15 -0.93
CA GLN A 49 -16.60 -0.21 -1.06
C GLN A 49 -16.83 0.61 0.22
N SER A 50 -16.44 0.07 1.37
CA SER A 50 -16.56 0.68 2.69
C SER A 50 -15.41 0.21 3.59
N ASN A 51 -15.29 0.82 4.77
CA ASN A 51 -14.31 0.41 5.75
C ASN A 51 -14.69 -0.95 6.36
N MET A 52 -13.90 -1.97 6.03
CA MET A 52 -14.09 -3.35 6.49
C MET A 52 -13.37 -3.64 7.82
N GLY A 53 -12.68 -2.67 8.41
CA GLY A 53 -11.79 -2.86 9.56
C GLY A 53 -10.37 -3.26 9.18
N PHE A 54 -9.41 -2.93 10.05
CA PHE A 54 -7.97 -3.07 9.80
C PHE A 54 -7.55 -4.52 9.49
N ALA A 55 -7.89 -5.46 10.36
CA ALA A 55 -7.49 -6.86 10.20
C ALA A 55 -8.04 -7.49 8.90
N ILE A 56 -9.26 -7.12 8.50
CA ILE A 56 -9.84 -7.61 7.24
C ILE A 56 -9.06 -7.06 6.05
N ALA A 57 -8.74 -5.76 6.06
CA ALA A 57 -7.92 -5.14 5.01
C ALA A 57 -6.52 -5.77 4.91
N CYS A 58 -5.81 -5.96 6.03
CA CYS A 58 -4.52 -6.64 6.04
C CYS A 58 -4.63 -8.07 5.48
N ASN A 59 -5.65 -8.83 5.88
CA ASN A 59 -5.87 -10.19 5.40
C ASN A 59 -6.17 -10.24 3.89
N GLN A 60 -6.82 -9.24 3.32
CA GLN A 60 -7.01 -9.14 1.87
C GLN A 60 -5.67 -8.94 1.15
N GLY A 61 -4.81 -8.06 1.66
CA GLY A 61 -3.46 -7.83 1.13
C GLY A 61 -2.60 -9.09 1.19
N ILE A 62 -2.57 -9.76 2.34
CA ILE A 62 -1.83 -11.03 2.54
C ILE A 62 -2.30 -12.10 1.54
N LYS A 63 -3.63 -12.31 1.41
CA LYS A 63 -4.17 -13.32 0.47
C LYS A 63 -3.86 -13.00 -0.99
N ALA A 64 -3.66 -11.73 -1.33
CA ALA A 64 -3.34 -11.29 -2.67
C ALA A 64 -1.84 -11.37 -2.99
N SER A 65 -0.99 -11.38 -1.96
CA SER A 65 0.47 -11.44 -2.11
C SER A 65 0.97 -12.77 -2.65
N LYS A 66 2.17 -12.75 -3.24
CA LYS A 66 2.88 -13.89 -3.82
C LYS A 66 4.24 -14.14 -3.17
N GLY A 67 4.74 -13.19 -2.37
CA GLY A 67 6.03 -13.31 -1.69
C GLY A 67 6.03 -14.34 -0.56
N ASP A 68 7.19 -14.93 -0.30
CA ASP A 68 7.40 -15.87 0.81
C ASP A 68 7.38 -15.18 2.18
N TYR A 69 7.60 -13.86 2.20
CA TYR A 69 7.61 -13.02 3.38
C TYR A 69 6.62 -11.86 3.24
N ILE A 70 6.00 -11.50 4.35
CA ILE A 70 5.04 -10.39 4.42
C ILE A 70 5.56 -9.34 5.41
N SER A 71 5.58 -8.08 4.95
CA SER A 71 5.71 -6.91 5.82
C SER A 71 4.41 -6.12 5.76
N LEU A 72 3.76 -5.94 6.90
CA LEU A 72 2.60 -5.05 7.02
C LEU A 72 3.11 -3.66 7.41
N LEU A 73 2.91 -2.68 6.54
CA LEU A 73 3.19 -1.27 6.81
C LEU A 73 1.90 -0.47 6.96
N ASN A 74 1.87 0.41 7.96
CA ASN A 74 0.93 1.51 7.99
C ASN A 74 1.25 2.51 6.87
N ASN A 75 0.26 3.29 6.45
CA ASN A 75 0.39 4.23 5.34
C ASN A 75 0.99 5.60 5.74
N ASP A 76 1.44 5.74 6.98
CA ASP A 76 1.96 6.97 7.59
C ASP A 76 3.40 6.85 8.12
N ILE A 77 4.10 5.80 7.70
CA ILE A 77 5.51 5.56 8.02
C ILE A 77 6.40 5.84 6.81
N GLU A 78 7.67 6.11 7.10
CA GLU A 78 8.74 6.29 6.12
C GLU A 78 9.77 5.17 6.35
N VAL A 79 10.21 4.54 5.26
CA VAL A 79 11.27 3.53 5.29
C VAL A 79 12.59 4.20 4.94
N GLU A 80 13.61 3.97 5.78
CA GLU A 80 14.98 4.42 5.50
C GLU A 80 15.59 3.61 4.36
N ALA A 81 16.38 4.27 3.51
CA ALA A 81 17.16 3.57 2.50
C ALA A 81 18.26 2.73 3.16
N ASN A 82 18.58 1.60 2.54
CA ASN A 82 19.60 0.65 2.97
C ASN A 82 20.97 0.91 2.33
#